data_AF-A0A1H8ME26-F1
#
_entry.id   AF-A0A1H8ME26-F1
#
_cell.length_a   1.000
_cell.length_b   1.000
_cell.length_c   1.000
_cell.angle_alpha   90.00
_cell.angle_beta   90.00
_cell.angle_gamma   90.00
#
_symmetry.space_group_name_H-M   'P 1'
#
loop_
_entity.id
_entity.type
_entity.pdbx_description
1 polymer ?
#
loop_
_entity_poly.entity_id
_entity_poly.type
_entity_poly.pdbx_seq_one_letter_code
_entity_poly.pdbx_strand_id
1 'polypeptide(L)'
;MRLGPSIIASAIIASAILAVLPLAAQAQQPAAQQVPSQNVWGQLPRMQLDRQFAGPLQDTIVQRWRDPVDGTVCYLYLPITASHSPVQDSGYVQYGANTIGSISCMAPVQPPLPPANPPPGPARSGSSPGR
;
A
#
# COMPACT_ATOMS: atom_id res chain seq x y z
N MET A 1 56.50 23.89 60.38
CA MET A 1 56.01 25.26 60.64
C MET A 1 54.77 25.50 59.82
N ARG A 2 53.68 25.92 60.47
CA ARG A 2 52.41 26.33 59.85
C ARG A 2 52.59 27.73 59.22
N LEU A 3 52.09 27.94 58.00
CA LEU A 3 51.55 29.22 57.54
C LEU A 3 50.56 28.94 56.40
N GLY A 4 49.28 29.32 56.61
CA GLY A 4 48.29 29.52 55.54
C GLY A 4 48.42 30.95 54.98
N PRO A 5 47.30 31.62 54.64
CA PRO A 5 46.55 31.48 53.39
C PRO A 5 46.47 32.79 52.58
N SER A 6 45.84 32.71 51.40
CA SER A 6 45.09 33.76 50.68
C SER A 6 45.85 34.96 50.10
N ILE A 7 45.94 35.02 48.75
CA ILE A 7 45.88 36.28 47.98
C ILE A 7 44.94 36.12 46.78
N ILE A 8 44.09 37.12 46.67
CA ILE A 8 42.94 37.38 45.80
C ILE A 8 43.40 37.91 44.43
N ALA A 9 42.68 37.62 43.34
CA ALA A 9 42.19 38.65 42.39
C ALA A 9 41.72 38.07 41.04
N SER A 10 40.40 38.12 40.85
CA SER A 10 39.73 38.66 39.67
C SER A 10 40.15 38.16 38.28
N ALA A 11 39.45 37.13 37.81
CA ALA A 11 39.14 36.99 36.39
C ALA A 11 37.63 37.15 36.22
N ILE A 12 37.22 38.30 35.68
CA ILE A 12 35.86 38.55 35.20
C ILE A 12 35.65 37.63 33.99
N ILE A 13 35.00 36.49 34.19
CA ILE A 13 34.58 35.64 33.09
C ILE A 13 33.24 36.20 32.60
N ALA A 14 33.32 36.93 31.48
CA ALA A 14 32.18 37.37 30.71
C ALA A 14 31.33 36.12 30.35
N SER A 15 30.17 36.00 30.98
CA SER A 15 29.20 34.95 30.69
C SER A 15 28.52 35.28 29.36
N ALA A 16 29.04 34.73 28.26
CA ALA A 16 28.29 34.61 27.03
C ALA A 16 27.22 33.53 27.23
N ILE A 17 26.03 33.95 27.66
CA ILE A 17 24.83 33.10 27.68
C ILE A 17 24.45 32.86 26.21
N LEU A 18 25.01 31.81 25.61
CA LEU A 18 24.44 31.20 24.42
C LEU A 18 23.08 30.61 24.82
N ALA A 19 22.02 31.27 24.37
CA ALA A 19 20.66 30.75 24.44
C ALA A 19 20.57 29.44 23.65
N VAL A 20 20.68 28.31 24.36
CA VAL A 20 20.38 26.99 23.82
C VAL A 20 18.86 26.90 23.69
N LEU A 21 18.34 27.16 22.49
CA LEU A 21 16.96 26.87 22.14
C LEU A 21 16.73 25.36 22.28
N PRO A 22 15.77 24.90 23.10
CA PRO A 22 15.42 23.48 23.12
C PRO A 22 14.73 23.17 21.79
N LEU A 23 15.44 22.42 20.94
CA LEU A 23 14.86 21.79 19.77
C LEU A 23 13.80 20.82 20.29
N ALA A 24 12.52 21.19 20.16
CA ALA A 24 11.41 20.35 20.54
C ALA A 24 11.43 19.10 19.64
N ALA A 25 12.02 18.03 20.14
CA ALA A 25 11.89 16.70 19.59
C ALA A 25 10.42 16.29 19.76
N GLN A 26 9.61 16.56 18.73
CA GLN A 26 8.27 16.00 18.62
C GLN A 26 8.45 14.49 18.47
N ALA A 27 8.37 13.77 19.59
CA ALA A 27 8.16 12.33 19.56
C ALA A 27 6.79 12.11 18.93
N GLN A 28 6.75 11.78 17.63
CA GLN A 28 5.57 11.29 16.95
C GLN A 28 5.08 10.06 17.73
N GLN A 29 4.02 10.25 18.55
CA GLN A 29 3.31 9.14 19.14
C GLN A 29 2.72 8.30 18.00
N PRO A 30 2.93 6.97 17.96
CA PRO A 30 2.32 6.14 16.94
C PRO A 30 0.80 6.28 17.03
N ALA A 31 0.19 6.72 15.93
CA ALA A 31 -1.25 6.82 15.83
C ALA A 31 -1.87 5.44 16.10
N ALA A 32 -2.77 5.35 17.07
CA ALA A 32 -3.50 4.14 17.36
C ALA A 32 -4.33 3.75 16.13
N GLN A 33 -3.90 2.74 15.38
CA GLN A 33 -4.65 2.18 14.27
C GLN A 33 -5.91 1.49 14.81
N GLN A 34 -7.07 2.09 14.53
CA GLN A 34 -8.37 1.50 14.83
C GLN A 34 -8.51 0.18 14.04
N VAL A 35 -8.60 -0.93 14.76
CA VAL A 35 -8.82 -2.25 14.15
C VAL A 35 -10.30 -2.34 13.74
N PRO A 36 -10.62 -2.60 12.46
CA PRO A 36 -12.01 -2.75 12.02
C PRO A 36 -12.71 -3.90 12.75
N SER A 37 -13.97 -3.71 13.12
CA SER A 37 -14.82 -4.73 13.77
C SER A 37 -14.87 -6.03 12.96
N GLN A 38 -14.61 -7.16 13.64
CA GLN A 38 -14.35 -8.49 13.06
C GLN A 38 -15.41 -8.99 12.04
N ASN A 39 -16.68 -8.58 12.17
CA ASN A 39 -17.77 -9.05 11.31
C ASN A 39 -17.73 -8.50 9.88
N VAL A 40 -17.07 -7.37 9.62
CA VAL A 40 -17.05 -6.76 8.28
C VAL A 40 -16.10 -7.51 7.34
N TRP A 41 -15.01 -8.07 7.87
CA TRP A 41 -13.94 -8.69 7.08
C TRP A 41 -14.36 -9.95 6.31
N GLY A 42 -15.25 -10.76 6.89
CA GLY A 42 -15.73 -11.99 6.26
C GLY A 42 -16.67 -11.74 5.08
N GLN A 43 -17.29 -10.56 5.02
CA GLN A 43 -18.26 -10.19 3.99
C GLN A 43 -17.62 -9.49 2.79
N LEU A 44 -16.34 -9.11 2.89
CA LEU A 44 -15.65 -8.44 1.79
C LEU A 44 -15.47 -9.41 0.61
N PRO A 45 -15.87 -8.99 -0.61
CA PRO A 45 -15.63 -9.76 -1.82
C PRO A 45 -14.15 -10.13 -1.95
N ARG A 46 -13.89 -11.33 -2.44
CA ARG A 46 -12.53 -11.83 -2.68
C ARG A 46 -12.29 -11.88 -4.18
N MET A 47 -11.12 -11.40 -4.58
CA MET A 47 -10.58 -11.76 -5.89
C MET A 47 -10.35 -13.28 -5.93
N GLN A 48 -10.29 -13.85 -7.13
CA GLN A 48 -10.00 -15.26 -7.35
C GLN A 48 -8.56 -15.42 -7.84
N LEU A 49 -7.83 -16.38 -7.27
CA LEU A 49 -6.51 -16.77 -7.77
C LEU A 49 -6.69 -17.45 -9.13
N ASP A 50 -6.18 -16.82 -10.19
CA ASP A 50 -6.23 -17.37 -11.55
C ASP A 50 -4.98 -18.16 -11.88
N ARG A 51 -3.79 -17.63 -11.54
CA ARG A 51 -2.49 -18.30 -11.78
C ARG A 51 -1.47 -17.95 -10.73
N GLN A 52 -0.46 -18.81 -10.60
CA GLN A 52 0.71 -18.62 -9.78
C GLN A 52 1.98 -18.93 -10.58
N PHE A 53 3.02 -18.12 -10.37
CA PHE A 53 4.31 -18.20 -11.03
C PHE A 53 5.42 -18.12 -9.98
N ALA A 54 6.59 -18.68 -10.31
CA ALA A 54 7.81 -18.40 -9.56
C ALA A 54 8.21 -16.93 -9.74
N GLY A 55 8.65 -16.30 -8.66
CA GLY A 55 9.28 -14.98 -8.71
C GLY A 55 10.74 -15.06 -9.17
N PRO A 56 11.38 -13.89 -9.40
CA PRO A 56 12.81 -13.82 -9.76
C PRO A 56 13.75 -14.36 -8.67
N LEU A 57 13.35 -14.34 -7.40
CA LEU A 57 14.11 -14.91 -6.29
C LEU A 57 13.47 -16.24 -5.86
N GLN A 58 14.27 -17.19 -5.37
CA GLN A 58 13.83 -18.56 -5.02
C GLN A 58 12.71 -18.58 -3.97
N ASP A 59 12.67 -17.57 -3.10
CA ASP A 59 11.75 -17.41 -1.99
C ASP A 59 10.59 -16.46 -2.31
N THR A 60 10.30 -16.23 -3.59
CA THR A 60 9.25 -15.31 -4.02
C THR A 60 8.32 -15.92 -5.05
N ILE A 61 7.07 -15.47 -5.05
CA ILE A 61 6.04 -15.88 -6.01
C ILE A 61 5.37 -14.67 -6.64
N VAL A 62 4.83 -14.86 -7.84
CA VAL A 62 3.90 -13.92 -8.45
C VAL A 62 2.54 -14.61 -8.58
N GLN A 63 1.49 -13.99 -8.06
CA GLN A 63 0.12 -14.48 -8.21
C GLN A 63 -0.70 -13.53 -9.06
N ARG A 64 -1.44 -14.07 -10.03
CA ARG A 64 -2.45 -13.35 -10.81
C ARG A 64 -3.82 -13.58 -10.17
N TRP A 65 -4.40 -12.51 -9.66
CA TRP A 65 -5.74 -12.50 -9.10
C TRP A 65 -6.70 -11.76 -10.04
N ARG A 66 -7.92 -12.26 -10.17
CA ARG A 66 -8.99 -11.65 -10.96
C ARG A 66 -10.17 -11.30 -10.07
N ASP A 67 -10.62 -10.06 -10.14
CA ASP A 67 -11.86 -9.63 -9.52
C ASP A 67 -13.05 -10.22 -10.30
N PRO A 68 -13.94 -11.00 -9.66
CA PRO A 68 -15.12 -11.54 -10.33
C PRO A 68 -16.19 -10.49 -10.66
N VAL A 69 -16.14 -9.30 -10.05
CA VAL A 69 -17.16 -8.25 -10.22
C VAL A 69 -16.94 -7.47 -11.51
N ASP A 70 -15.73 -7.00 -11.75
CA ASP A 70 -15.41 -6.12 -12.88
C ASP A 70 -14.35 -6.70 -13.84
N GLY A 71 -13.70 -7.81 -13.47
CA GLY A 71 -12.64 -8.42 -14.26
C GLY A 71 -11.27 -7.76 -14.14
N THR A 72 -11.09 -6.84 -13.19
CA THR A 72 -9.78 -6.27 -12.81
C THR A 72 -8.78 -7.39 -12.54
N VAL A 73 -7.56 -7.23 -13.03
CA VAL A 73 -6.48 -8.21 -12.85
C VAL A 73 -5.38 -7.59 -12.02
N CYS A 74 -5.05 -8.22 -10.91
CA CYS A 74 -3.94 -7.82 -10.07
C CYS A 74 -2.83 -8.86 -10.09
N TYR A 75 -1.59 -8.40 -10.18
CA TYR A 75 -0.40 -9.20 -9.96
C TYR A 75 0.17 -8.86 -8.59
N LEU A 76 0.29 -9.88 -7.75
CA LEU A 76 0.86 -9.78 -6.41
C LEU A 76 2.23 -10.44 -6.43
N TYR A 77 3.28 -9.70 -6.09
CA TYR A 77 4.61 -10.23 -5.87
C TYR A 77 4.84 -10.37 -4.37
N LEU A 78 5.02 -11.60 -3.89
CA LEU A 78 5.04 -11.91 -2.46
C LEU A 78 6.29 -12.75 -2.13
N PRO A 79 6.96 -12.51 -0.99
CA PRO A 79 7.86 -13.50 -0.43
C PRO A 79 7.03 -14.69 0.09
N ILE A 80 7.60 -15.89 0.05
CA ILE A 80 6.96 -17.12 0.57
C ILE A 80 6.80 -17.02 2.10
N THR A 81 7.73 -16.34 2.77
CA THR A 81 7.69 -16.09 4.21
C THR A 81 7.73 -14.58 4.47
N ALA A 82 6.94 -14.13 5.43
CA ALA A 82 6.95 -12.74 5.88
C ALA A 82 6.94 -12.71 7.41
N SER A 83 7.87 -11.96 7.99
CA SER A 83 7.90 -11.75 9.44
C SER A 83 6.69 -10.93 9.88
N HIS A 84 6.04 -11.38 10.95
CA HIS A 84 4.90 -10.69 11.55
C HIS A 84 4.97 -10.80 13.08
N SER A 85 4.19 -9.97 13.78
CA SER A 85 4.03 -10.06 15.24
C SER A 85 3.45 -11.43 15.63
N PRO A 86 3.60 -11.87 16.88
CA PRO A 86 2.71 -12.89 17.42
C PRO A 86 1.23 -12.54 17.15
N VAL A 87 0.39 -13.57 17.02
CA VAL A 87 -1.06 -13.39 16.90
C VAL A 87 -1.57 -12.71 18.18
N GLN A 88 -2.24 -11.57 18.02
CA GLN A 88 -2.82 -10.81 19.13
C GLN A 88 -4.14 -11.46 19.59
N ASP A 89 -4.65 -11.06 20.75
CA ASP A 89 -5.96 -11.52 21.26
C ASP A 89 -7.12 -11.25 20.29
N SER A 90 -6.96 -10.26 19.41
CA SER A 90 -7.90 -9.92 18.35
C SER A 90 -7.90 -10.90 17.16
N GLY A 91 -6.97 -11.86 17.13
CA GLY A 91 -6.75 -12.79 16.02
C GLY A 91 -5.96 -12.21 14.84
N TYR A 92 -5.54 -10.95 14.93
CA TYR A 92 -4.76 -10.28 13.88
C TYR A 92 -3.25 -10.32 14.16
N VAL A 93 -2.47 -10.31 13.09
CA VAL A 93 -1.01 -10.11 13.14
C VAL A 93 -0.67 -8.74 12.56
N GLN A 94 0.36 -8.11 13.10
CA GLN A 94 0.94 -6.90 12.53
C GLN A 94 2.17 -7.29 11.73
N TYR A 95 2.14 -6.95 10.44
CA TYR A 95 3.33 -7.02 9.62
C TYR A 95 4.13 -5.73 9.86
N GLY A 96 5.44 -5.86 10.10
CA GLY A 96 6.31 -4.69 10.26
C GLY A 96 6.32 -3.82 8.99
N ALA A 97 7.09 -2.73 9.01
CA ALA A 97 7.18 -1.86 7.84
C ALA A 97 7.63 -2.64 6.58
N ASN A 98 6.74 -2.72 5.58
CA ASN A 98 7.03 -3.06 4.18
C ASN A 98 7.60 -4.46 3.89
N THR A 99 7.04 -5.55 4.42
CA THR A 99 7.59 -6.92 4.20
C THR A 99 6.65 -7.92 3.52
N ILE A 100 5.42 -7.56 3.17
CA ILE A 100 4.46 -8.53 2.59
C ILE A 100 4.59 -8.65 1.07
N GLY A 101 5.19 -7.66 0.38
CA GLY A 101 5.35 -7.67 -1.08
C GLY A 101 4.77 -6.43 -1.76
N SER A 102 4.41 -6.56 -3.04
CA SER A 102 3.81 -5.49 -3.85
C SER A 102 2.61 -5.99 -4.67
N ILE A 103 1.71 -5.06 -5.01
CA ILE A 103 0.54 -5.33 -5.84
C ILE A 103 0.46 -4.30 -6.98
N SER A 104 0.16 -4.78 -8.18
CA SER A 104 -0.12 -3.95 -9.35
C SER A 104 -1.40 -4.43 -10.03
N CYS A 105 -2.37 -3.54 -10.19
CA CYS A 105 -3.68 -3.85 -10.75
C CYS A 105 -3.89 -3.14 -12.08
N MET A 106 -4.52 -3.85 -13.02
CA MET A 106 -4.85 -3.35 -14.35
C MET A 106 -6.35 -3.53 -14.59
N ALA A 107 -6.96 -2.51 -15.18
CA ALA A 107 -8.34 -2.58 -15.63
C ALA A 107 -8.53 -3.74 -16.63
N PRO A 108 -9.73 -4.34 -16.69
CA PRO A 108 -10.03 -5.37 -17.68
C PRO A 108 -9.76 -4.85 -19.10
N VAL A 109 -9.02 -5.63 -19.89
CA VAL A 109 -8.88 -5.37 -21.32
C VAL A 109 -10.23 -5.67 -21.97
N GLN A 110 -10.96 -4.62 -22.35
CA GLN A 110 -12.16 -4.77 -23.16
C GLN A 110 -11.70 -5.19 -24.57
N PRO A 111 -12.30 -6.24 -25.15
CA PRO A 111 -12.05 -6.55 -26.56
C PRO A 111 -12.48 -5.35 -27.41
N PRO A 112 -11.79 -5.07 -28.54
CA PRO A 112 -12.21 -4.04 -29.47
C PRO A 112 -13.68 -4.24 -29.85
N LEU A 113 -14.47 -3.17 -29.89
CA LEU A 113 -15.84 -3.24 -30.39
C LEU A 113 -15.81 -3.80 -31.82
N PRO A 114 -16.71 -4.73 -32.17
CA PRO A 114 -16.83 -5.18 -33.55
C PRO A 114 -17.11 -3.97 -34.46
N PRO A 115 -16.60 -3.98 -35.71
CA PRO A 115 -16.90 -2.91 -36.66
C PRO A 115 -18.42 -2.75 -36.80
N ALA A 116 -18.88 -1.50 -36.76
CA ALA A 116 -20.29 -1.20 -36.94
C ALA A 116 -20.78 -1.77 -38.28
N ASN A 117 -21.91 -2.49 -38.26
CA ASN A 117 -22.54 -2.93 -39.49
C ASN A 117 -22.84 -1.70 -40.37
N PRO A 118 -22.59 -1.77 -41.68
CA PRO A 118 -22.97 -0.69 -42.58
C PRO A 118 -24.48 -0.44 -42.45
N PRO A 119 -24.93 0.82 -42.55
CA PRO A 119 -26.35 1.14 -42.46
C PRO A 119 -27.14 0.31 -43.49
N PRO A 120 -28.37 -0.14 -43.15
CA PRO A 120 -29.20 -0.88 -44.08
C PRO A 120 -29.36 -0.06 -45.36
N GLY A 121 -28.96 -0.65 -46.49
CA GLY A 121 -29.10 -0.03 -47.80
C GLY A 121 -30.56 0.30 -48.10
N PRO A 122 -30.84 1.27 -48.98
CA PRO A 122 -32.21 1.66 -49.30
C PRO A 122 -33.00 0.45 -49.81
N ALA A 123 -34.17 0.23 -49.20
CA ALA A 123 -35.09 -0.81 -49.61
C ALA A 123 -35.44 -0.63 -51.09
N ARG A 124 -35.10 -1.61 -51.93
CA ARG A 124 -35.55 -1.63 -53.32
C ARG A 124 -37.07 -1.84 -53.31
N SER A 125 -37.81 -0.78 -53.61
CA SER A 125 -39.23 -0.84 -53.96
C SER A 125 -39.37 -1.71 -55.22
N GLY A 126 -39.72 -2.98 -55.03
CA GLY A 126 -40.09 -3.86 -56.12
C GLY A 126 -41.38 -3.36 -56.77
N SER A 127 -41.28 -2.89 -58.01
CA SER A 127 -42.44 -2.71 -58.88
C SER A 127 -43.01 -4.09 -59.20
N SER A 128 -44.26 -4.32 -58.78
CA SER A 128 -45.03 -5.51 -59.13
C SER A 128 -45.31 -5.51 -60.64
N PRO A 129 -45.10 -6.62 -61.39
CA PRO A 129 -45.52 -6.68 -62.78
C PRO A 129 -47.04 -6.80 -62.85
N GLY A 130 -47.67 -5.80 -63.48
CA GLY A 130 -49.10 -5.79 -63.77
C GLY A 130 -49.50 -6.99 -64.64
N ARG A 131 -50.68 -7.52 -64.32
CA ARG A 131 -51.34 -8.63 -65.01
C ARG A 131 -52.38 -8.08 -65.98
#